data_AF-I6AMX7-F1
#
_entry.id   AF-I6AMX7-F1
#
_cell.length_a   1.000
_cell.length_b   1.000
_cell.length_c   1.000
_cell.angle_alpha   90.00
_cell.angle_beta   90.00
_cell.angle_gamma   90.00
#
_symmetry.space_group_name_H-M   'P 1'
#
loop_
_entity.id
_entity.type
_entity.pdbx_description
1 polymer ?
#
loop_
_entity_poly.entity_id
_entity_poly.type
_entity_poly.pdbx_seq_one_letter_code
_entity_poly.pdbx_strand_id
1 'polypeptide(L)'
;MTFFRTIQYRYRRHILRYVYEWQFSWKYDIYRGRGASQIRKIPENKLALAVDLHLSQKAYRLAKQLVTQGIKSEASAYSDAVMEGLNAFEQAVHLTRLVDMEVKNGGFNQYYFNTQGVYEEATLRAYELIDAQDYLAVFQAAAKQALYSVEGHITAHQQEDPTELMKSFSETYTDNPLNDVDSSYYDCSPEIDIVLATFIRKNADQFPKEKI
;
A
#
# COMPACT_ATOMS: atom_id res chain seq x y z
N MET A 1 35.13 -1.04 -12.05
CA MET A 1 33.90 -1.86 -12.15
C MET A 1 33.32 -2.07 -10.76
N THR A 2 33.04 -0.96 -10.07
CA THR A 2 32.80 -0.90 -8.61
C THR A 2 31.81 0.22 -8.30
N PHE A 3 30.72 0.32 -9.07
CA PHE A 3 29.77 1.44 -9.01
C PHE A 3 28.32 1.00 -8.73
N PHE A 4 28.03 -0.30 -8.72
CA PHE A 4 26.67 -0.84 -8.53
C PHE A 4 26.40 -1.46 -7.14
N ARG A 5 27.39 -1.45 -6.22
CA ARG A 5 27.28 -2.19 -4.95
C ARG A 5 26.71 -1.40 -3.77
N THR A 6 26.53 -0.08 -3.89
CA THR A 6 26.17 0.77 -2.73
C THR A 6 24.67 1.11 -2.68
N ILE A 7 23.99 1.15 -3.83
CA ILE A 7 22.55 1.47 -3.94
C ILE A 7 21.66 0.37 -3.33
N GLN A 8 22.09 -0.90 -3.39
CA GLN A 8 21.32 -2.06 -2.91
C GLN A 8 21.21 -2.19 -1.38
N TYR A 9 22.03 -1.48 -0.58
CA TYR A 9 22.11 -1.76 0.86
C TYR A 9 21.14 -0.93 1.73
N ARG A 10 20.61 0.19 1.23
CA ARG A 10 19.80 1.13 2.05
C ARG A 10 18.27 0.99 1.88
N TYR A 11 17.78 0.46 0.75
CA TYR A 11 16.36 0.15 0.55
C TYR A 11 15.81 -0.89 1.56
N ARG A 12 16.67 -1.75 2.12
CA ARG A 12 16.33 -2.73 3.16
C ARG A 12 15.78 -2.12 4.44
N ARG A 13 16.06 -0.84 4.75
CA ARG A 13 15.70 -0.24 6.04
C ARG A 13 14.45 0.64 6.01
N HIS A 14 13.95 1.07 4.85
CA HIS A 14 12.77 1.95 4.81
C HIS A 14 11.45 1.19 4.62
N ILE A 15 11.39 0.24 3.68
CA ILE A 15 10.17 -0.59 3.46
C ILE A 15 9.91 -1.48 4.68
N LEU A 16 10.95 -2.11 5.24
CA LEU A 16 10.81 -2.94 6.43
C LEU A 16 10.54 -2.13 7.71
N ARG A 17 10.81 -0.82 7.74
CA ARG A 17 10.62 0.02 8.94
C ARG A 17 9.29 0.76 8.94
N TYR A 18 8.81 1.22 7.79
CA TYR A 18 7.48 1.81 7.65
C TYR A 18 6.37 0.77 7.88
N VAL A 19 6.56 -0.46 7.42
CA VAL A 19 5.61 -1.57 7.68
C VAL A 19 5.64 -2.05 9.14
N TYR A 20 6.73 -1.84 9.90
CA TYR A 20 6.90 -2.44 11.23
C TYR A 20 6.79 -1.49 12.43
N GLU A 21 7.33 -0.27 12.39
CA GLU A 21 7.57 0.48 13.64
C GLU A 21 6.40 1.35 14.11
N TRP A 22 5.41 1.67 13.28
CA TRP A 22 4.26 2.49 13.68
C TRP A 22 2.95 1.72 13.92
N GLN A 23 2.78 0.51 13.38
CA GLN A 23 1.46 -0.16 13.34
C GLN A 23 1.24 -1.31 14.35
N PHE A 24 2.28 -1.79 15.04
CA PHE A 24 2.21 -3.11 15.70
C PHE A 24 2.42 -3.10 17.21
N SER A 25 1.59 -2.37 17.97
CA SER A 25 1.59 -2.52 19.43
C SER A 25 0.31 -3.09 20.04
N TRP A 26 -0.89 -2.93 19.46
CA TRP A 26 -2.11 -3.44 20.09
C TRP A 26 -3.20 -3.80 19.08
N LYS A 27 -3.85 -4.96 19.30
CA LYS A 27 -5.03 -5.56 18.60
C LYS A 27 -4.71 -6.67 17.57
N TYR A 28 -4.05 -7.71 18.06
CA TYR A 28 -4.06 -9.06 17.48
C TYR A 28 -5.30 -9.82 18.01
N ASP A 29 -6.14 -10.39 17.14
CA ASP A 29 -6.99 -11.61 17.37
C ASP A 29 -8.24 -11.74 16.47
N ILE A 30 -8.53 -10.80 15.57
CA ILE A 30 -9.86 -10.76 14.94
C ILE A 30 -10.04 -11.76 13.76
N TYR A 31 -8.97 -12.17 13.06
CA TYR A 31 -9.09 -12.96 11.81
C TYR A 31 -8.66 -14.43 11.86
N ARG A 32 -8.01 -14.91 12.93
CA ARG A 32 -7.50 -16.30 12.95
C ARG A 32 -8.65 -17.32 12.89
N GLY A 33 -8.63 -18.18 11.86
CA GLY A 33 -9.44 -19.40 11.77
C GLY A 33 -10.94 -19.21 11.55
N ARG A 34 -11.39 -18.03 11.10
CA ARG A 34 -12.83 -17.73 10.94
C ARG A 34 -13.33 -18.12 9.54
N GLY A 35 -14.31 -19.02 9.49
CA GLY A 35 -15.04 -19.30 8.24
C GLY A 35 -15.93 -18.13 7.80
N ALA A 36 -16.43 -18.16 6.57
CA ALA A 36 -17.27 -17.09 5.98
C ALA A 36 -18.46 -16.66 6.87
N SER A 37 -19.04 -17.58 7.64
CA SER A 37 -20.12 -17.28 8.61
C SER A 37 -19.68 -16.44 9.82
N GLN A 38 -18.40 -16.49 10.17
CA GLN A 38 -17.80 -15.74 11.27
C GLN A 38 -17.29 -14.36 10.81
N ILE A 39 -16.85 -14.24 9.56
CA ILE A 39 -16.46 -12.97 8.92
C ILE A 39 -17.64 -11.98 8.92
N ARG A 40 -18.84 -12.47 8.58
CA ARG A 40 -20.07 -11.66 8.57
C ARG A 40 -20.46 -11.07 9.93
N LYS A 41 -19.90 -11.58 11.04
CA LYS A 41 -20.21 -11.12 12.41
C LYS A 41 -19.26 -10.05 12.94
N ILE A 42 -18.15 -9.76 12.23
CA ILE A 42 -17.18 -8.75 12.64
C ILE A 42 -17.74 -7.37 12.25
N PRO A 43 -17.76 -6.36 13.16
CA PRO A 43 -18.15 -4.99 12.84
C PRO A 43 -17.36 -4.42 11.65
N GLU A 44 -17.98 -3.59 10.81
CA GLU A 44 -17.39 -3.09 9.55
C GLU A 44 -16.05 -2.40 9.78
N ASN A 45 -16.04 -1.46 10.71
CA ASN A 45 -14.86 -0.70 11.13
C ASN A 45 -13.71 -1.55 11.71
N LYS A 46 -13.94 -2.83 12.01
CA LYS A 46 -12.91 -3.77 12.48
C LYS A 46 -12.53 -4.81 11.44
N LEU A 47 -13.32 -4.96 10.37
CA LEU A 47 -13.14 -6.00 9.38
C LEU A 47 -12.01 -5.64 8.40
N ALA A 48 -12.03 -4.43 7.83
CA ALA A 48 -11.02 -3.97 6.89
C ALA A 48 -9.62 -3.99 7.52
N LEU A 49 -9.48 -3.41 8.72
CA LEU A 49 -8.23 -3.40 9.48
C LEU A 49 -7.67 -4.81 9.74
N ALA A 50 -8.54 -5.77 10.02
CA ALA A 50 -8.10 -7.11 10.38
C ALA A 50 -7.73 -7.97 9.15
N VAL A 51 -8.31 -7.71 7.97
CA VAL A 51 -7.84 -8.28 6.69
C VAL A 51 -6.50 -7.70 6.29
N ASP A 52 -6.36 -6.38 6.36
CA ASP A 52 -5.11 -5.70 6.05
C ASP A 52 -3.94 -6.30 6.85
N LEU A 53 -4.11 -6.42 8.16
CA LEU A 53 -3.12 -7.06 9.05
C LEU A 53 -2.73 -8.48 8.60
N HIS A 54 -3.69 -9.27 8.11
CA HIS A 54 -3.44 -10.61 7.59
C HIS A 54 -2.65 -10.57 6.28
N LEU A 55 -3.01 -9.67 5.37
CA LEU A 55 -2.32 -9.47 4.10
C LEU A 55 -0.88 -8.99 4.31
N SER A 56 -0.65 -8.03 5.22
CA SER A 56 0.70 -7.57 5.58
C SER A 56 1.56 -8.72 6.13
N GLN A 57 0.97 -9.64 6.92
CA GLN A 57 1.68 -10.81 7.44
C GLN A 57 1.97 -11.84 6.36
N LYS A 58 1.02 -12.10 5.46
CA LYS A 58 1.23 -12.98 4.30
C LYS A 58 2.36 -12.45 3.42
N ALA A 59 2.33 -11.15 3.12
CA ALA A 59 3.39 -10.43 2.43
C ALA A 59 4.75 -10.58 3.14
N TYR A 60 4.79 -10.36 4.45
CA TYR A 60 6.01 -10.54 5.25
C TYR A 60 6.56 -11.97 5.21
N ARG A 61 5.70 -12.99 5.31
CA ARG A 61 6.11 -14.40 5.24
C ARG A 61 6.77 -14.71 3.89
N LEU A 62 6.17 -14.27 2.79
CA LEU A 62 6.70 -14.43 1.43
C LEU A 62 8.04 -13.72 1.28
N ALA A 63 8.13 -12.46 1.71
CA ALA A 63 9.37 -11.69 1.68
C ALA A 63 10.50 -12.34 2.48
N LYS A 64 10.19 -12.86 3.67
CA LYS A 64 11.16 -13.57 4.51
C LYS A 64 11.67 -14.84 3.82
N GLN A 65 10.79 -15.58 3.12
CA GLN A 65 11.20 -16.76 2.35
C GLN A 65 12.18 -16.38 1.23
N LEU A 66 11.91 -15.30 0.49
CA LEU A 66 12.80 -14.82 -0.57
C LEU A 66 14.17 -14.38 -0.04
N VAL A 67 14.18 -13.64 1.07
CA VAL A 67 15.42 -13.24 1.75
C VAL A 67 16.21 -14.47 2.22
N THR A 68 15.52 -15.51 2.72
CA THR A 68 16.14 -16.76 3.18
C THR A 68 16.72 -17.58 2.03
N GLN A 69 16.15 -17.47 0.81
CA GLN A 69 16.65 -18.12 -0.40
C GLN A 69 17.84 -17.41 -1.05
N GLY A 70 18.38 -16.35 -0.43
CA GLY A 70 19.53 -15.62 -0.94
C GLY A 70 19.22 -14.72 -2.14
N ILE A 71 17.94 -14.60 -2.52
CA ILE A 71 17.48 -13.62 -3.51
C ILE A 71 17.61 -12.25 -2.85
N LYS A 72 18.60 -11.47 -3.31
CA LYS A 72 18.75 -10.07 -2.92
C LYS A 72 17.61 -9.30 -3.57
N SER A 73 16.55 -9.00 -2.81
CA SER A 73 15.42 -8.25 -3.34
C SER A 73 15.87 -6.84 -3.72
N GLU A 74 15.81 -6.54 -5.01
CA GLU A 74 15.47 -5.18 -5.45
C GLU A 74 14.06 -4.87 -4.92
N ALA A 75 13.73 -3.61 -4.63
CA ALA A 75 12.42 -3.25 -4.07
C ALA A 75 11.25 -3.75 -4.95
N SER A 76 11.47 -3.89 -6.26
CA SER A 76 10.59 -4.55 -7.22
C SER A 76 10.30 -6.01 -6.86
N ALA A 77 11.32 -6.82 -6.54
CA ALA A 77 11.13 -8.23 -6.21
C ALA A 77 10.29 -8.47 -4.93
N TYR A 78 10.28 -7.52 -3.98
CA TYR A 78 9.37 -7.58 -2.82
C TYR A 78 7.93 -7.25 -3.23
N SER A 79 7.75 -6.16 -3.97
CA SER A 79 6.48 -5.74 -4.57
C SER A 79 5.86 -6.87 -5.40
N ASP A 80 6.63 -7.41 -6.34
CA ASP A 80 6.21 -8.44 -7.28
C ASP A 80 5.81 -9.73 -6.54
N ALA A 81 6.63 -10.18 -5.59
CA ALA A 81 6.32 -11.39 -4.83
C ALA A 81 5.11 -11.26 -3.91
N VAL A 82 4.88 -10.09 -3.34
CA VAL A 82 3.67 -9.82 -2.56
C VAL A 82 2.48 -9.87 -3.51
N MET A 83 2.52 -9.14 -4.62
CA MET A 83 1.41 -9.10 -5.58
C MET A 83 1.13 -10.46 -6.21
N GLU A 84 2.15 -11.22 -6.63
CA GLU A 84 2.02 -12.57 -7.19
C GLU A 84 1.43 -13.57 -6.19
N GLY A 85 1.69 -13.40 -4.88
CA GLY A 85 1.17 -14.26 -3.82
C GLY A 85 -0.27 -13.95 -3.40
N LEU A 86 -0.85 -12.84 -3.86
CA LEU A 86 -2.21 -12.42 -3.56
C LEU A 86 -3.15 -12.69 -4.74
N ASN A 87 -4.35 -13.19 -4.46
CA ASN A 87 -5.40 -13.24 -5.48
C ASN A 87 -5.98 -11.83 -5.73
N ALA A 88 -6.77 -11.66 -6.80
CA ALA A 88 -7.31 -10.35 -7.18
C ALA A 88 -8.11 -9.63 -6.06
N PHE A 89 -8.86 -10.37 -5.23
CA PHE A 89 -9.62 -9.80 -4.12
C PHE A 89 -8.72 -9.36 -2.97
N GLU A 90 -7.67 -10.14 -2.68
CA GLU A 90 -6.64 -9.78 -1.70
C GLU A 90 -5.82 -8.58 -2.16
N GLN A 91 -5.41 -8.56 -3.44
CA GLN A 91 -4.71 -7.42 -4.06
C GLN A 91 -5.56 -6.16 -3.98
N ALA A 92 -6.86 -6.25 -4.25
CA ALA A 92 -7.73 -5.08 -4.21
C ALA A 92 -7.82 -4.45 -2.82
N VAL A 93 -7.93 -5.27 -1.77
CA VAL A 93 -7.88 -4.77 -0.38
C VAL A 93 -6.50 -4.18 -0.07
N HIS A 94 -5.43 -4.87 -0.43
CA HIS A 94 -4.06 -4.44 -0.14
C HIS A 94 -3.72 -3.09 -0.77
N LEU A 95 -3.95 -2.94 -2.08
CA LEU A 95 -3.62 -1.73 -2.83
C LEU A 95 -4.47 -0.54 -2.40
N THR A 96 -5.77 -0.76 -2.20
CA THR A 96 -6.68 0.28 -1.69
C THR A 96 -6.23 0.78 -0.33
N ARG A 97 -5.81 -0.14 0.54
CA ARG A 97 -5.33 0.22 1.88
C ARG A 97 -3.98 0.92 1.85
N LEU A 98 -3.08 0.50 0.96
CA LEU A 98 -1.81 1.19 0.72
C LEU A 98 -2.07 2.66 0.36
N VAL A 99 -2.96 2.93 -0.60
CA VAL A 99 -3.34 4.31 -0.95
C VAL A 99 -3.89 5.05 0.27
N ASP A 100 -4.86 4.48 0.98
CA ASP A 100 -5.48 5.13 2.14
C ASP A 100 -4.45 5.51 3.22
N MET A 101 -3.50 4.62 3.51
CA MET A 101 -2.46 4.87 4.51
C MET A 101 -1.50 5.98 4.08
N GLU A 102 -1.07 5.99 2.82
CA GLU A 102 -0.15 7.01 2.32
C GLU A 102 -0.84 8.38 2.24
N VAL A 103 -2.08 8.42 1.70
CA VAL A 103 -2.85 9.67 1.57
C VAL A 103 -3.17 10.27 2.93
N LYS A 104 -3.59 9.46 3.92
CA LYS A 104 -3.85 9.95 5.29
C LYS A 104 -2.59 10.40 6.03
N ASN A 105 -1.41 9.96 5.61
CA ASN A 105 -0.15 10.32 6.27
C ASN A 105 0.52 11.54 5.63
N GLY A 106 0.46 11.68 4.30
CA GLY A 106 1.14 12.74 3.58
C GLY A 106 0.58 13.01 2.18
N GLY A 107 -0.68 12.66 1.94
CA GLY A 107 -1.33 12.86 0.65
C GLY A 107 -0.83 11.94 -0.46
N PHE A 108 -1.35 12.14 -1.66
CA PHE A 108 -0.92 11.46 -2.87
C PHE A 108 0.55 11.74 -3.17
N ASN A 109 1.10 12.88 -2.74
CA ASN A 109 2.53 13.13 -2.86
C ASN A 109 3.36 12.05 -2.16
N GLN A 110 2.99 11.70 -0.93
CA GLN A 110 3.66 10.62 -0.22
C GLN A 110 3.46 9.26 -0.89
N TYR A 111 2.25 8.97 -1.39
CA TYR A 111 1.98 7.74 -2.15
C TYR A 111 2.91 7.62 -3.36
N TYR A 112 2.99 8.65 -4.20
CA TYR A 112 3.83 8.64 -5.40
C TYR A 112 5.31 8.68 -5.07
N PHE A 113 5.72 9.39 -4.02
CA PHE A 113 7.08 9.34 -3.55
C PHE A 113 7.46 7.92 -3.10
N ASN A 114 6.65 7.26 -2.28
CA ASN A 114 6.99 5.95 -1.71
C ASN A 114 6.88 4.79 -2.72
N THR A 115 5.93 4.88 -3.65
CA THR A 115 5.65 3.79 -4.61
C THR A 115 6.23 4.02 -5.99
N GLN A 116 6.60 5.26 -6.32
CA GLN A 116 6.98 5.68 -7.67
C GLN A 116 5.91 5.33 -8.73
N GLY A 117 4.64 5.18 -8.32
CA GLY A 117 3.53 4.86 -9.22
C GLY A 117 3.50 3.42 -9.75
N VAL A 118 4.37 2.52 -9.27
CA VAL A 118 4.48 1.15 -9.83
C VAL A 118 3.19 0.32 -9.73
N TYR A 119 2.27 0.72 -8.85
CA TYR A 119 0.98 0.05 -8.65
C TYR A 119 -0.21 0.76 -9.27
N GLU A 120 -0.03 1.84 -10.03
CA GLU A 120 -1.15 2.66 -10.53
C GLU A 120 -2.22 1.84 -11.27
N GLU A 121 -1.81 1.07 -12.27
CA GLU A 121 -2.75 0.28 -13.07
C GLU A 121 -3.45 -0.80 -12.24
N ALA A 122 -2.72 -1.47 -11.35
CA ALA A 122 -3.29 -2.47 -10.45
C ALA A 122 -4.27 -1.83 -9.44
N THR A 123 -3.99 -0.60 -9.01
CA THR A 123 -4.82 0.15 -8.06
C THR A 123 -6.10 0.65 -8.71
N LEU A 124 -6.05 1.09 -9.97
CA LEU A 124 -7.25 1.42 -10.75
C LEU A 124 -8.17 0.20 -10.87
N ARG A 125 -7.62 -0.95 -11.25
CA ARG A 125 -8.38 -2.21 -11.32
C ARG A 125 -8.91 -2.65 -9.95
N ALA A 126 -8.17 -2.39 -8.87
CA ALA A 126 -8.62 -2.65 -7.52
C ALA A 126 -9.87 -1.83 -7.16
N TYR A 127 -9.84 -0.51 -7.43
CA TYR A 127 -10.98 0.38 -7.19
C TYR A 127 -12.21 -0.01 -8.02
N GLU A 128 -12.02 -0.43 -9.27
CA GLU A 128 -13.07 -1.00 -10.12
C GLU A 128 -13.65 -2.28 -9.50
N LEU A 129 -12.79 -3.20 -9.06
CA LEU A 129 -13.21 -4.48 -8.48
C LEU A 129 -14.01 -4.32 -7.17
N ILE A 130 -13.64 -3.34 -6.33
CA ILE A 130 -14.36 -3.05 -5.09
C ILE A 130 -15.60 -2.18 -5.28
N ASP A 131 -15.86 -1.72 -6.51
CA ASP A 131 -16.96 -0.81 -6.88
C ASP A 131 -16.95 0.52 -6.12
N ALA A 132 -15.75 1.14 -6.03
CA ALA A 132 -15.53 2.39 -5.32
C ALA A 132 -15.34 3.56 -6.30
N GLN A 133 -16.42 3.95 -6.99
CA GLN A 133 -16.36 4.90 -8.11
C GLN A 133 -15.80 6.28 -7.73
N ASP A 134 -16.15 6.81 -6.56
CA ASP A 134 -15.65 8.11 -6.09
C ASP A 134 -14.12 8.05 -5.89
N TYR A 135 -13.64 7.01 -5.20
CA TYR A 135 -12.22 6.78 -5.01
C TYR A 135 -11.47 6.50 -6.32
N LEU A 136 -12.09 5.78 -7.25
CA LEU A 136 -11.54 5.53 -8.59
C LEU A 136 -11.32 6.86 -9.33
N ALA A 137 -12.32 7.75 -9.34
CA ALA A 137 -12.24 9.04 -10.01
C ALA A 137 -11.15 9.93 -9.41
N VAL A 138 -11.05 9.97 -8.06
CA VAL A 138 -9.99 10.70 -7.36
C VAL A 138 -8.61 10.14 -7.69
N PHE A 139 -8.45 8.81 -7.66
CA PHE A 139 -7.17 8.18 -7.98
C PHE A 139 -6.75 8.40 -9.45
N GLN A 140 -7.70 8.39 -10.39
CA GLN A 140 -7.43 8.74 -11.79
C GLN A 140 -6.96 10.19 -11.94
N ALA A 141 -7.55 11.12 -11.18
CA ALA A 141 -7.11 12.50 -11.16
C ALA A 141 -5.69 12.63 -10.58
N ALA A 142 -5.39 11.91 -9.50
CA ALA A 142 -4.05 11.84 -8.91
C ALA A 142 -3.03 11.32 -9.91
N ALA A 143 -3.30 10.19 -10.58
CA ALA A 143 -2.42 9.61 -11.60
C ALA A 143 -2.12 10.55 -12.76
N LYS A 144 -3.14 11.27 -13.24
CA LYS A 144 -2.96 12.28 -14.29
C LYS A 144 -2.06 13.42 -13.85
N GLN A 145 -2.14 13.85 -12.59
CA GLN A 145 -1.37 14.95 -12.05
C GLN A 145 0.04 14.54 -11.60
N ALA A 146 0.21 13.28 -11.18
CA ALA A 146 1.49 12.74 -10.75
C ALA A 146 2.54 12.72 -11.87
N LEU A 147 2.12 12.66 -13.14
CA LEU A 147 2.99 12.82 -14.31
C LEU A 147 3.84 14.10 -14.24
N TYR A 148 3.36 15.14 -13.55
CA TYR A 148 4.07 16.41 -13.38
C TYR A 148 4.97 16.45 -12.13
N SER A 149 4.86 15.48 -11.22
CA SER A 149 5.68 15.37 -9.99
C SER A 149 6.79 14.31 -10.08
N VAL A 150 6.77 13.44 -11.10
CA VAL A 150 7.71 12.31 -11.24
C VAL A 150 9.18 12.76 -11.24
N GLU A 151 9.52 13.87 -11.90
CA GLU A 151 10.92 14.33 -11.98
C GLU A 151 11.47 14.78 -10.63
N GLY A 152 10.65 15.46 -9.82
CA GLY A 152 10.98 15.84 -8.44
C GLY A 152 11.15 14.62 -7.53
N HIS A 153 10.27 13.62 -7.66
CA HIS A 153 10.37 12.37 -6.91
C HIS A 153 11.61 11.56 -7.28
N ILE A 154 11.90 11.39 -8.57
CA ILE A 154 13.10 10.68 -9.05
C ILE A 154 14.37 11.35 -8.52
N THR A 155 14.46 12.68 -8.59
CA THR A 155 15.62 13.44 -8.13
C THR A 155 15.83 13.30 -6.62
N ALA A 156 14.75 13.32 -5.84
CA ALA A 156 14.83 13.11 -4.39
C ALA A 156 15.30 11.69 -4.03
N HIS A 157 14.89 10.67 -4.78
CA HIS A 157 15.34 9.28 -4.57
C HIS A 157 16.81 9.01 -4.94
N GLN A 158 17.48 9.94 -5.62
CA GLN A 158 18.91 9.84 -5.92
C GLN A 158 19.79 10.21 -4.72
N GLN A 159 19.22 10.79 -3.66
CA GLN A 159 19.98 11.18 -2.47
C GLN A 159 20.40 9.96 -1.66
N GLU A 160 21.70 9.71 -1.55
CA GLU A 160 22.22 8.62 -0.72
C GLU A 160 22.18 8.95 0.78
N ASP A 161 22.34 10.24 1.14
CA ASP A 161 22.31 10.70 2.52
C ASP A 161 20.86 10.78 3.06
N PRO A 162 20.54 10.19 4.23
CA PRO A 162 19.19 10.21 4.77
C PRO A 162 18.64 11.61 5.08
N THR A 163 19.52 12.57 5.42
CA THR A 163 19.13 13.95 5.70
C THR A 163 18.78 14.66 4.41
N GLU A 164 19.60 14.51 3.37
CA GLU A 164 19.33 15.08 2.05
C GLU A 164 18.12 14.42 1.37
N LEU A 165 17.90 13.13 1.58
CA LEU A 165 16.69 12.43 1.15
C LEU A 165 15.45 13.03 1.82
N MET A 166 15.49 13.23 3.14
CA MET A 166 14.37 13.82 3.87
C MET A 166 14.09 15.27 3.44
N LYS A 167 15.15 16.05 3.21
CA LYS A 167 15.05 17.41 2.70
C LYS A 167 14.44 17.43 1.30
N SER A 168 14.95 16.59 0.39
CA SER A 168 14.44 16.49 -0.97
C SER A 168 13.00 16.00 -1.01
N PHE A 169 12.63 15.04 -0.15
CA PHE A 169 11.23 14.66 0.05
C PHE A 169 10.37 15.84 0.51
N SER A 170 10.84 16.62 1.49
CA SER A 170 10.10 17.79 1.97
C SER A 170 9.90 18.84 0.86
N GLU A 171 10.90 19.02 0.00
CA GLU A 171 10.84 19.94 -1.13
C GLU A 171 9.76 19.54 -2.16
N THR A 172 9.43 18.25 -2.28
CA THR A 172 8.37 17.76 -3.20
C THR A 172 6.97 18.26 -2.86
N TYR A 173 6.76 18.81 -1.65
CA TYR A 173 5.49 19.44 -1.28
C TYR A 173 5.36 20.89 -1.76
N THR A 174 6.44 21.52 -2.21
CA THR A 174 6.42 22.90 -2.72
C THR A 174 5.72 22.92 -4.07
N ASP A 175 4.68 23.75 -4.21
CA ASP A 175 3.86 23.86 -5.43
C ASP A 175 3.32 22.50 -5.93
N ASN A 176 3.04 21.58 -5.01
CA ASN A 176 2.59 20.23 -5.33
C ASN A 176 1.17 20.23 -5.94
N PRO A 177 1.01 19.81 -7.21
CA PRO A 177 -0.29 19.79 -7.88
C PRO A 177 -1.29 18.85 -7.20
N LEU A 178 -0.81 17.81 -6.49
CA LEU A 178 -1.65 16.80 -5.88
C LEU A 178 -2.46 17.29 -4.66
N ASN A 179 -2.14 18.46 -4.10
CA ASN A 179 -2.82 18.99 -2.91
C ASN A 179 -4.34 19.17 -3.13
N ASP A 180 -4.75 19.56 -4.35
CA ASP A 180 -6.17 19.72 -4.68
C ASP A 180 -6.90 18.36 -4.75
N VAL A 181 -6.18 17.32 -5.18
CA VAL A 181 -6.72 15.95 -5.28
C VAL A 181 -6.83 15.30 -3.90
N ASP A 182 -5.90 15.60 -3.00
CA ASP A 182 -5.95 15.12 -1.61
C ASP A 182 -7.25 15.51 -0.94
N SER A 183 -7.71 16.76 -1.13
CA SER A 183 -8.99 17.23 -0.58
C SER A 183 -10.16 16.39 -1.09
N SER A 184 -10.17 16.08 -2.38
CA SER A 184 -11.21 15.25 -3.00
C SER A 184 -11.25 13.82 -2.43
N TYR A 185 -10.10 13.28 -2.00
CA TYR A 185 -10.03 11.97 -1.36
C TYR A 185 -10.75 11.95 -0.01
N TYR A 186 -10.60 13.02 0.79
CA TYR A 186 -11.24 13.13 2.10
C TYR A 186 -12.75 13.35 2.01
N ASP A 187 -13.24 13.87 0.88
CA ASP A 187 -14.66 14.08 0.62
C ASP A 187 -15.38 12.82 0.11
N CYS A 188 -14.65 11.76 -0.26
CA CYS A 188 -15.24 10.50 -0.71
C CYS A 188 -16.13 9.87 0.37
N SER A 189 -17.29 9.33 -0.06
CA SER A 189 -18.25 8.66 0.83
C SER A 189 -18.84 7.41 0.17
N PRO A 190 -19.04 6.30 0.91
CA PRO A 190 -18.72 6.13 2.32
C PRO A 190 -17.21 6.02 2.55
N GLU A 191 -16.77 6.18 3.81
CA GLU A 191 -15.35 6.01 4.17
C GLU A 191 -14.79 4.67 3.65
N ILE A 192 -13.53 4.67 3.21
CA ILE A 192 -12.92 3.52 2.54
C ILE A 192 -12.92 2.24 3.38
N ASP A 193 -12.84 2.34 4.72
CA ASP A 193 -12.93 1.17 5.60
C ASP A 193 -14.32 0.51 5.52
N ILE A 194 -15.39 1.29 5.31
CA ILE A 194 -16.76 0.80 5.11
C ILE A 194 -16.88 0.14 3.73
N VAL A 195 -16.31 0.76 2.69
CA VAL A 195 -16.24 0.20 1.33
C VAL A 195 -15.56 -1.17 1.35
N LEU A 196 -14.35 -1.24 1.93
CA LEU A 196 -13.57 -2.46 2.03
C LEU A 196 -14.30 -3.53 2.85
N ALA A 197 -14.90 -3.17 3.99
CA ALA A 197 -15.65 -4.13 4.80
C ALA A 197 -16.84 -4.72 4.04
N THR A 198 -17.56 -3.88 3.29
CA THR A 198 -18.68 -4.31 2.44
C THR A 198 -18.21 -5.26 1.35
N PHE A 199 -17.13 -4.91 0.65
CA PHE A 199 -16.52 -5.74 -0.39
C PHE A 199 -16.07 -7.10 0.16
N ILE A 200 -15.35 -7.12 1.29
CA ILE A 200 -14.87 -8.35 1.92
C ILE A 200 -16.04 -9.27 2.30
N ARG A 201 -17.13 -8.73 2.86
CA ARG A 201 -18.29 -9.56 3.25
C ARG A 201 -19.02 -10.15 2.05
N LYS A 202 -19.17 -9.35 0.99
CA LYS A 202 -19.83 -9.77 -0.25
C LYS A 202 -19.06 -10.91 -0.92
N ASN A 203 -17.73 -10.90 -0.81
CA ASN A 203 -16.82 -11.83 -1.46
C ASN A 203 -16.06 -12.75 -0.48
N ALA A 204 -16.65 -13.06 0.68
CA ALA A 204 -15.97 -13.74 1.78
C ALA A 204 -15.43 -15.14 1.42
N ASP A 205 -15.94 -15.76 0.36
CA ASP A 205 -15.48 -17.02 -0.21
C ASP A 205 -14.18 -16.92 -1.02
N GLN A 206 -13.84 -15.71 -1.48
CA GLN A 206 -12.62 -15.42 -2.25
C GLN A 206 -11.39 -15.21 -1.34
N PHE A 207 -11.61 -15.04 -0.04
CA PHE A 207 -10.53 -14.91 0.94
C PHE A 207 -10.19 -16.30 1.51
N PRO A 208 -8.91 -16.70 1.51
CA PRO A 208 -8.52 -18.04 1.92
C PRO A 208 -8.93 -18.30 3.37
N LYS A 209 -9.61 -19.43 3.58
CA LYS A 209 -9.81 -20.01 4.90
C LYS A 209 -8.52 -20.72 5.28
N GLU A 210 -7.48 -19.99 5.70
CA GLU A 210 -6.28 -20.67 6.19
C GLU A 210 -6.67 -21.57 7.39
N LYS A 211 -6.52 -22.89 7.20
CA LYS A 211 -6.37 -23.82 8.31
C LYS A 211 -4.96 -23.61 8.84
N ILE A 212 -4.87 -23.12 10.07
CA ILE A 212 -3.61 -23.07 10.84
C ILE A 212 -3.29 -24.49 11.29
#